data_AF-A0A9P5QU36-F1
#
_entry.id   AF-A0A9P5QU36-F1
#
_cell.length_a   1.000
_cell.length_b   1.000
_cell.length_c   1.000
_cell.angle_alpha   90.00
_cell.angle_beta   90.00
_cell.angle_gamma   90.00
#
_symmetry.space_group_name_H-M   'P 1'
#
loop_
_entity.id
_entity.type
_entity.pdbx_description
1 polymer ?
#
loop_
_entity_poly.entity_id
_entity_poly.type
_entity_poly.pdbx_seq_one_letter_code
_entity_poly.pdbx_strand_id
1 'polypeptide(L)'
;MSTPLANAADKDFETFNPGGHKHRHHRHSRHGKHYRHDKHHHHDKHHHHNKHPWKDLCVAVGDFCGSSYFGCDFDDKTWYRCSAIGERPTVIKVEAEESGGTPPVIKCPCLADFVTAVCGSELPEKCNANPTQIYHCPGGPLSEFEVLKKYPPGTVCVPGKNGNDATCGYESCECTRDKEYCSSQFPAHCGLKKNTIYKCALNTVSSTAIHAAVTALRIPAGLLKAAVPTVGPTLDTLIGGLEMVSKCLTAGGETNIVP
;
A
#
# COMPACT_ATOMS: atom_id res chain seq x y z
N MET A 1 -16.33 -34.62 28.04
CA MET A 1 -17.14 -33.58 28.68
C MET A 1 -16.52 -32.25 28.28
N SER A 2 -17.03 -31.65 27.21
CA SER A 2 -16.47 -30.45 26.60
C SER A 2 -17.48 -29.34 26.75
N THR A 3 -17.12 -28.29 27.49
CA THR A 3 -17.90 -27.07 27.65
C THR A 3 -17.72 -26.17 26.42
N PRO A 4 -18.79 -25.62 25.84
CA PRO A 4 -18.66 -24.57 24.84
C PRO A 4 -18.57 -23.19 25.52
N LEU A 5 -17.58 -22.39 25.12
CA LEU A 5 -17.49 -20.98 25.47
C LEU A 5 -18.46 -20.17 24.58
N ALA A 6 -19.34 -19.42 25.24
CA ALA A 6 -20.22 -18.44 24.64
C ALA A 6 -19.44 -17.18 24.22
N ASN A 7 -19.59 -16.74 22.97
CA ASN A 7 -19.14 -15.43 22.52
C ASN A 7 -20.26 -14.42 22.75
N ALA A 8 -20.01 -13.48 23.65
CA ALA A 8 -20.84 -12.32 23.87
C ALA A 8 -20.54 -11.24 22.83
N ALA A 9 -21.62 -10.68 22.27
CA ALA A 9 -21.63 -9.49 21.44
C ALA A 9 -21.28 -8.24 22.24
N ASP A 10 -20.63 -7.25 21.62
CA ASP A 10 -20.89 -5.86 21.96
C ASP A 10 -20.37 -4.84 20.90
N LYS A 11 -21.30 -3.94 20.55
CA LYS A 11 -21.18 -2.50 20.27
C LYS A 11 -20.50 -1.97 19.00
N ASP A 12 -21.38 -1.69 18.03
CA ASP A 12 -21.67 -0.37 17.45
C ASP A 12 -20.66 0.76 17.75
N PHE A 13 -19.86 1.10 16.73
CA PHE A 13 -18.99 2.26 16.71
C PHE A 13 -19.70 3.41 15.99
N GLU A 14 -20.28 4.34 16.76
CA GLU A 14 -20.82 5.58 16.22
C GLU A 14 -19.70 6.45 15.65
N THR A 15 -19.81 6.75 14.35
CA THR A 15 -18.88 7.65 13.64
C THR A 15 -19.32 9.10 13.85
N PHE A 16 -18.65 9.81 14.74
CA PHE A 16 -18.80 11.26 14.91
C PHE A 16 -18.04 11.99 13.79
N ASN A 17 -18.76 12.68 12.90
CA ASN A 17 -18.18 13.44 11.80
C ASN A 17 -18.58 14.92 11.94
N PRO A 18 -17.76 15.78 12.58
CA PRO A 18 -18.06 17.20 12.69
C PRO A 18 -17.46 17.99 11.53
N GLY A 19 -18.26 18.87 10.93
CA GLY A 19 -17.74 20.12 10.39
C GLY A 19 -17.79 20.27 8.87
N GLY A 20 -18.99 20.54 8.36
CA GLY A 20 -19.15 21.14 7.04
C GLY A 20 -18.64 22.58 7.00
N HIS A 21 -17.65 22.85 6.15
CA HIS A 21 -17.28 24.22 5.79
C HIS A 21 -18.06 24.68 4.55
N LYS A 22 -18.97 25.61 4.79
CA LYS A 22 -19.64 26.41 3.76
C LYS A 22 -18.80 27.63 3.40
N HIS A 23 -19.07 28.13 2.19
CA HIS A 23 -18.82 29.47 1.64
C HIS A 23 -17.50 29.70 0.88
N ARG A 24 -17.63 29.81 -0.46
CA ARG A 24 -17.60 31.14 -1.10
C ARG A 24 -18.26 31.10 -2.47
N HIS A 25 -19.43 31.73 -2.57
CA HIS A 25 -20.00 32.13 -3.85
C HIS A 25 -19.27 33.40 -4.32
N HIS A 26 -18.67 33.36 -5.50
CA HIS A 26 -18.46 34.56 -6.29
C HIS A 26 -19.35 34.50 -7.53
N ARG A 27 -20.43 35.29 -7.47
CA ARG A 27 -21.21 35.74 -8.62
C ARG A 27 -20.54 36.97 -9.24
N HIS A 28 -20.87 37.15 -10.52
CA HIS A 28 -20.84 38.37 -11.35
C HIS A 28 -19.68 38.53 -12.34
N SER A 29 -19.94 38.23 -13.61
CA SER A 29 -20.02 39.26 -14.67
C SER A 29 -20.50 38.61 -15.97
N ARG A 30 -21.73 38.94 -16.40
CA ARG A 30 -22.09 40.02 -17.36
C ARG A 30 -21.86 39.61 -18.81
N HIS A 31 -23.01 39.33 -19.46
CA HIS A 31 -23.39 39.70 -20.81
C HIS A 31 -22.34 39.73 -21.91
N GLY A 32 -22.41 38.72 -22.78
CA GLY A 32 -22.09 38.84 -24.20
C GLY A 32 -23.15 38.08 -24.99
N LYS A 33 -24.16 38.80 -25.50
CA LYS A 33 -25.07 38.28 -26.53
C LYS A 33 -24.24 38.16 -27.81
N HIS A 34 -23.92 36.94 -28.23
CA HIS A 34 -23.43 36.70 -29.59
C HIS A 34 -24.35 35.72 -30.30
N TYR A 35 -24.50 36.02 -31.58
CA TYR A 35 -25.53 35.57 -32.49
C TYR A 35 -25.48 34.07 -32.73
N ARG A 36 -26.68 33.49 -32.87
CA ARG A 36 -26.93 32.19 -33.48
C ARG A 36 -26.22 32.12 -34.83
N HIS A 37 -25.28 31.19 -34.95
CA HIS A 37 -25.02 30.51 -36.20
C HIS A 37 -25.25 29.03 -35.97
N ASP A 38 -26.43 28.56 -36.38
CA ASP A 38 -26.69 27.16 -36.70
C ASP A 38 -25.70 26.76 -37.80
N LYS A 39 -24.55 26.25 -37.39
CA LYS A 39 -23.76 25.35 -38.21
C LYS A 39 -23.89 23.99 -37.57
N HIS A 40 -24.78 23.18 -38.13
CA HIS A 40 -24.71 21.73 -38.02
C HIS A 40 -23.38 21.27 -38.64
N HIS A 41 -22.30 21.44 -37.88
CA HIS A 41 -21.12 20.64 -38.07
C HIS A 41 -21.53 19.23 -37.64
N HIS A 42 -21.76 18.37 -38.63
CA HIS A 42 -21.59 16.94 -38.45
C HIS A 42 -20.17 16.77 -37.88
N HIS A 43 -20.06 16.74 -36.55
CA HIS A 43 -18.95 16.10 -35.90
C HIS A 43 -19.12 14.63 -36.26
N ASP A 44 -18.57 14.24 -37.41
CA ASP A 44 -18.00 12.93 -37.56
C ASP A 44 -17.08 12.78 -36.35
N LYS A 45 -17.63 12.14 -35.31
CA LYS A 45 -16.86 11.55 -34.24
C LYS A 45 -16.04 10.47 -34.92
N HIS A 46 -14.94 10.89 -35.55
CA HIS A 46 -13.80 10.03 -35.73
C HIS A 46 -13.37 9.69 -34.32
N HIS A 47 -13.98 8.65 -33.78
CA HIS A 47 -13.43 7.88 -32.70
C HIS A 47 -12.10 7.39 -33.25
N HIS A 48 -11.05 8.18 -33.04
CA HIS A 48 -9.70 7.71 -32.97
C HIS A 48 -9.69 6.76 -31.77
N HIS A 49 -10.26 5.57 -31.95
CA HIS A 49 -9.89 4.42 -31.17
C HIS A 49 -8.39 4.35 -31.38
N ASN A 50 -7.64 4.80 -30.37
CA ASN A 50 -6.22 4.51 -30.27
C ASN A 50 -6.12 3.01 -30.54
N LYS A 51 -5.64 2.66 -31.74
CA LYS A 51 -5.52 1.27 -32.16
C LYS A 51 -4.54 0.69 -31.15
N HIS A 52 -5.07 -0.04 -30.17
CA HIS A 52 -4.24 -0.73 -29.23
C HIS A 52 -3.32 -1.63 -30.07
N PRO A 53 -1.99 -1.59 -29.86
CA PRO A 53 -1.04 -2.30 -30.72
C PRO A 53 -1.30 -3.82 -30.77
N TRP A 54 -2.09 -4.32 -29.82
CA TRP A 54 -2.47 -5.73 -29.68
C TRP A 54 -3.86 -6.07 -30.23
N LYS A 55 -4.47 -5.19 -31.03
CA LYS A 55 -5.76 -5.49 -31.66
C LYS A 55 -5.61 -6.75 -32.53
N ASP A 56 -6.38 -7.79 -32.19
CA ASP A 56 -6.42 -9.11 -32.84
C ASP A 56 -5.17 -10.00 -32.61
N LEU A 57 -4.33 -9.68 -31.63
CA LEU A 57 -3.14 -10.47 -31.31
C LEU A 57 -3.22 -11.09 -29.91
N CYS A 58 -2.65 -12.27 -29.77
CA CYS A 58 -2.50 -13.01 -28.54
C CYS A 58 -1.63 -12.25 -27.54
N VAL A 59 -2.11 -12.04 -26.32
CA VAL A 59 -1.27 -11.52 -25.21
C VAL A 59 -0.87 -12.60 -24.20
N ALA A 60 -1.30 -13.85 -24.41
CA ALA A 60 -0.94 -15.02 -23.63
C ALA A 60 -1.05 -16.27 -24.50
N VAL A 61 -0.29 -17.32 -24.17
CA VAL A 61 -0.34 -18.64 -24.83
C VAL A 61 -1.40 -19.50 -24.16
N GLY A 62 -2.11 -20.30 -24.95
CA GLY A 62 -3.13 -21.23 -24.46
C GLY A 62 -4.52 -20.96 -25.03
N ASP A 63 -5.51 -21.58 -24.42
CA ASP A 63 -6.89 -21.54 -24.86
C ASP A 63 -7.71 -20.59 -23.98
N PHE A 64 -8.55 -19.77 -24.61
CA PHE A 64 -9.38 -18.80 -23.90
C PHE A 64 -10.72 -18.59 -24.61
N CYS A 65 -11.71 -18.16 -23.83
CA CYS A 65 -12.99 -17.71 -24.36
C CYS A 65 -12.89 -16.23 -24.75
N GLY A 66 -13.45 -15.83 -25.89
CA GLY A 66 -13.42 -14.44 -26.35
C GLY A 66 -14.04 -13.45 -25.35
N SER A 67 -15.01 -13.90 -24.55
CA SER A 67 -15.63 -13.09 -23.48
C SER A 67 -14.69 -12.74 -22.33
N SER A 68 -13.66 -13.54 -22.08
CA SER A 68 -12.77 -13.38 -20.93
C SER A 68 -11.56 -12.48 -21.20
N TYR A 69 -11.39 -11.99 -22.44
CA TYR A 69 -10.18 -11.31 -22.87
C TYR A 69 -10.40 -9.81 -23.10
N PHE A 70 -9.80 -8.98 -22.24
CA PHE A 70 -9.96 -7.53 -22.31
C PHE A 70 -9.19 -6.93 -23.50
N GLY A 71 -9.89 -6.20 -24.38
CA GLY A 71 -9.28 -5.25 -25.31
C GLY A 71 -9.19 -5.67 -26.78
N CYS A 72 -9.86 -6.74 -27.20
CA CYS A 72 -9.89 -7.19 -28.60
C CYS A 72 -11.33 -7.44 -29.08
N ASP A 73 -11.56 -7.34 -30.40
CA ASP A 73 -12.87 -7.61 -31.05
C ASP A 73 -13.10 -9.13 -31.24
N PHE A 74 -12.93 -9.92 -30.17
CA PHE A 74 -13.20 -11.35 -30.21
C PHE A 74 -14.67 -11.65 -29.94
N ASP A 75 -15.19 -12.68 -30.61
CA ASP A 75 -16.56 -13.16 -30.40
C ASP A 75 -16.65 -13.82 -29.02
N ASP A 76 -17.59 -13.35 -28.21
CA ASP A 76 -17.75 -13.70 -26.80
C ASP A 76 -18.12 -15.17 -26.56
N LYS A 77 -18.60 -15.86 -27.60
CA LYS A 77 -18.99 -17.27 -27.62
C LYS A 77 -18.00 -18.17 -28.35
N THR A 78 -16.86 -17.63 -28.72
CA THR A 78 -15.84 -18.36 -29.47
C THR A 78 -14.64 -18.68 -28.59
N TRP A 79 -14.19 -19.93 -28.66
CA TRP A 79 -12.93 -20.37 -28.07
C TRP A 79 -11.79 -20.18 -29.04
N TYR A 80 -10.72 -19.60 -28.53
CA TYR A 80 -9.53 -19.24 -29.27
C TYR A 80 -8.32 -19.95 -28.67
N ARG A 81 -7.35 -20.33 -29.53
CA ARG A 81 -6.03 -20.84 -29.16
C ARG A 81 -4.95 -19.89 -29.64
N CYS A 82 -4.07 -19.52 -28.73
CA CYS A 82 -2.84 -18.79 -29.01
C CYS A 82 -1.64 -19.72 -28.92
N SER A 83 -0.94 -19.93 -30.04
CA SER A 83 0.28 -20.73 -30.10
C SER A 83 1.51 -19.96 -29.60
N ALA A 84 1.56 -18.65 -29.86
CA ALA A 84 2.56 -17.76 -29.30
C ALA A 84 1.96 -16.36 -29.00
N ILE A 85 2.64 -15.61 -28.13
CA ILE A 85 2.34 -14.20 -27.89
C ILE A 85 2.62 -13.39 -29.16
N GLY A 86 1.74 -12.43 -29.47
CA GLY A 86 1.82 -11.58 -30.65
C GLY A 86 1.33 -12.24 -31.94
N GLU A 87 0.96 -13.52 -31.92
CA GLU A 87 0.31 -14.17 -33.06
C GLU A 87 -1.20 -13.89 -33.10
N ARG A 88 -1.84 -14.16 -34.23
CA ARG A 88 -3.29 -14.13 -34.32
C ARG A 88 -3.88 -15.41 -33.70
N PRO A 89 -4.89 -15.30 -32.82
CA PRO A 89 -5.52 -16.48 -32.25
C PRO A 89 -6.26 -17.29 -33.32
N THR A 90 -6.23 -18.60 -33.17
CA THR A 90 -6.97 -19.56 -34.02
C THR A 90 -8.28 -19.93 -33.35
N VAL A 91 -9.39 -19.92 -34.10
CA VAL A 91 -10.69 -20.35 -33.59
C VAL A 91 -10.68 -21.87 -33.40
N ILE A 92 -10.93 -22.33 -32.18
CA ILE A 92 -11.04 -23.75 -31.84
C ILE A 92 -12.49 -24.21 -31.99
N LYS A 93 -13.43 -23.44 -31.43
CA LYS A 93 -14.85 -23.79 -31.35
C LYS A 93 -15.70 -22.52 -31.32
N VAL A 94 -16.73 -22.46 -32.16
CA VAL A 94 -17.76 -21.42 -32.14
C VAL A 94 -18.96 -21.96 -31.35
N GLU A 95 -19.71 -21.08 -30.68
CA GLU A 95 -20.88 -21.44 -29.86
C GLU A 95 -20.54 -22.35 -28.66
N ALA A 96 -19.53 -21.95 -27.87
CA ALA A 96 -19.29 -22.61 -26.61
C ALA A 96 -20.44 -22.32 -25.63
N GLU A 97 -21.33 -23.29 -25.43
CA GLU A 97 -22.25 -23.32 -24.30
C GLU A 97 -21.45 -23.15 -23.00
N GLU A 98 -21.84 -22.16 -22.20
CA GLU A 98 -21.19 -21.68 -20.98
C GLU A 98 -20.12 -22.61 -20.42
N SER A 99 -18.86 -22.31 -20.73
CA SER A 99 -17.74 -23.14 -20.33
C SER A 99 -17.49 -23.00 -18.83
N GLY A 100 -18.05 -23.91 -18.04
CA GLY A 100 -17.75 -24.13 -16.62
C GLY A 100 -16.33 -24.67 -16.36
N GLY A 101 -15.37 -24.37 -17.23
CA GLY A 101 -13.97 -24.64 -16.97
C GLY A 101 -13.50 -23.72 -15.85
N THR A 102 -12.70 -24.26 -14.93
CA THR A 102 -12.00 -23.44 -13.94
C THR A 102 -11.30 -22.32 -14.70
N PRO A 103 -11.60 -21.04 -14.42
CA PRO A 103 -10.98 -19.95 -15.15
C PRO A 103 -9.47 -20.16 -15.09
N PRO A 104 -8.76 -20.14 -16.24
CA PRO A 104 -7.32 -20.34 -16.23
C PRO A 104 -6.74 -19.39 -15.21
N VAL A 105 -5.89 -19.89 -14.31
CA VAL A 105 -5.22 -19.05 -13.33
C VAL A 105 -4.46 -18.01 -14.13
N ILE A 106 -5.00 -16.78 -14.16
CA ILE A 106 -4.46 -15.69 -14.97
C ILE A 106 -3.16 -15.31 -14.29
N LYS A 107 -2.08 -15.97 -14.68
CA LYS A 107 -0.74 -15.52 -14.35
C LYS A 107 -0.58 -14.16 -14.98
N CYS A 108 -0.28 -13.15 -14.17
CA CYS A 108 -0.19 -11.81 -14.71
C CYS A 108 0.99 -11.73 -15.70
N PRO A 109 0.72 -11.35 -16.95
CA PRO A 109 1.78 -11.16 -17.91
C PRO A 109 2.55 -9.89 -17.59
N CYS A 110 3.85 -9.90 -17.84
CA CYS A 110 4.67 -8.70 -17.86
C CYS A 110 4.10 -7.69 -18.85
N LEU A 111 3.85 -6.45 -18.43
CA LEU A 111 3.46 -5.41 -19.37
C LEU A 111 4.65 -5.07 -20.28
N ALA A 112 4.37 -4.62 -21.50
CA ALA A 112 5.41 -4.30 -22.48
C ALA A 112 6.39 -3.23 -22.00
N ASP A 113 5.96 -2.40 -21.06
CA ASP A 113 6.76 -1.32 -20.48
C ASP A 113 7.69 -1.81 -19.35
N PHE A 114 7.50 -3.04 -18.84
CA PHE A 114 8.31 -3.62 -17.77
C PHE A 114 9.43 -4.49 -18.31
N VAL A 115 10.45 -3.84 -18.87
CA VAL A 115 11.73 -4.51 -19.18
C VAL A 115 12.60 -4.66 -17.92
N THR A 116 12.20 -4.02 -16.82
CA THR A 116 13.01 -3.83 -15.63
C THR A 116 12.31 -4.29 -14.35
N ALA A 117 13.08 -4.25 -13.25
CA ALA A 117 12.61 -4.63 -11.93
C ALA A 117 11.44 -3.73 -11.48
N VAL A 118 10.29 -4.35 -11.16
CA VAL A 118 9.06 -3.67 -10.75
C VAL A 118 8.67 -4.07 -9.32
N CYS A 119 8.11 -3.14 -8.57
CA CYS A 119 7.59 -3.43 -7.25
C CYS A 119 6.28 -4.22 -7.34
N GLY A 120 6.09 -5.21 -6.48
CA GLY A 120 4.83 -5.96 -6.43
C GLY A 120 3.60 -5.08 -6.16
N SER A 121 3.79 -3.92 -5.52
CA SER A 121 2.76 -2.91 -5.29
C SER A 121 2.34 -2.13 -6.54
N GLU A 122 3.16 -2.13 -7.60
CA GLU A 122 2.83 -1.53 -8.90
C GLU A 122 2.11 -2.51 -9.84
N LEU A 123 2.10 -3.79 -9.48
CA LEU A 123 1.40 -4.81 -10.25
C LEU A 123 -0.11 -4.74 -9.96
N PRO A 124 -0.97 -4.99 -10.96
CA PRO A 124 -2.42 -5.03 -10.75
C PRO A 124 -2.81 -5.99 -9.62
N GLU A 125 -3.80 -5.63 -8.79
CA GLU A 125 -4.23 -6.46 -7.65
C GLU A 125 -4.63 -7.89 -8.05
N LYS A 126 -5.19 -8.07 -9.27
CA LYS A 126 -5.53 -9.38 -9.85
C LYS A 126 -4.33 -10.33 -9.96
N CYS A 127 -3.11 -9.81 -9.92
CA CYS A 127 -1.88 -10.59 -9.95
C CYS A 127 -1.54 -11.23 -8.61
N ASN A 128 -2.18 -10.79 -7.53
CA ASN A 128 -1.89 -11.22 -6.16
C ASN A 128 -0.38 -11.18 -5.84
N ALA A 129 0.31 -10.17 -6.39
CA ALA A 129 1.73 -9.98 -6.18
C ALA A 129 1.97 -9.47 -4.76
N ASN A 130 3.07 -9.91 -4.15
CA ASN A 130 3.40 -9.46 -2.82
C ASN A 130 4.00 -8.04 -2.90
N PRO A 131 3.41 -7.03 -2.23
CA PRO A 131 3.86 -5.64 -2.35
C PRO A 131 5.28 -5.40 -1.80
N THR A 132 5.83 -6.33 -1.01
CA THR A 132 7.18 -6.23 -0.45
C THR A 132 8.25 -6.94 -1.30
N GLN A 133 7.88 -7.45 -2.48
CA GLN A 133 8.80 -8.16 -3.38
C GLN A 133 9.08 -7.35 -4.63
N ILE A 134 10.28 -7.54 -5.19
CA ILE A 134 10.66 -7.04 -6.50
C ILE A 134 10.52 -8.18 -7.50
N TYR A 135 9.86 -7.89 -8.61
CA TYR A 135 9.64 -8.79 -9.71
C TYR A 135 10.44 -8.34 -10.94
N HIS A 136 10.78 -9.28 -11.81
CA HIS A 136 11.37 -8.99 -13.11
C HIS A 136 10.82 -9.95 -14.17
N CYS A 137 11.04 -9.60 -15.44
CA CYS A 137 10.46 -10.27 -16.60
C CYS A 137 11.58 -10.86 -17.48
N PRO A 138 12.10 -12.07 -17.16
CA PRO A 138 13.25 -12.62 -17.89
C PRO A 138 12.93 -12.93 -19.36
N GLY A 139 11.67 -13.24 -19.68
CA GLY A 139 11.21 -13.47 -21.04
C GLY A 139 10.77 -12.20 -21.78
N GLY A 140 10.91 -11.02 -21.17
CA GLY A 140 10.47 -9.75 -21.72
C GLY A 140 8.96 -9.51 -21.60
N PRO A 141 8.39 -8.63 -22.45
CA PRO A 141 6.96 -8.38 -22.51
C PRO A 141 6.15 -9.67 -22.56
N LEU A 142 5.11 -9.73 -21.74
CA LEU A 142 4.13 -10.80 -21.65
C LEU A 142 4.64 -12.13 -21.10
N SER A 143 5.90 -12.20 -20.66
CA SER A 143 6.40 -13.35 -19.89
C SER A 143 5.78 -13.39 -18.49
N GLU A 144 5.98 -14.50 -17.79
CA GLU A 144 5.66 -14.59 -16.35
C GLU A 144 6.63 -13.72 -15.53
N PHE A 145 6.12 -13.10 -14.47
CA PHE A 145 6.96 -12.42 -13.48
C PHE A 145 7.71 -13.43 -12.64
N GLU A 146 9.01 -13.21 -12.47
CA GLU A 146 9.83 -13.94 -11.50
C GLU A 146 10.25 -13.03 -10.36
N VAL A 147 10.21 -13.57 -9.14
CA VAL A 147 10.65 -12.86 -7.94
C VAL A 147 12.16 -12.65 -8.00
N LEU A 148 12.59 -11.44 -8.29
CA LEU A 148 14.00 -11.06 -8.31
C LEU A 148 14.55 -10.98 -6.87
N LYS A 149 13.78 -10.41 -5.95
CA LYS A 149 14.21 -10.23 -4.56
C LYS A 149 13.03 -10.17 -3.58
N LYS A 150 13.16 -10.91 -2.47
CA LYS A 150 12.22 -10.89 -1.35
C LYS A 150 12.75 -10.02 -0.22
N TYR A 151 11.88 -9.22 0.38
CA TYR A 151 12.25 -8.40 1.52
C TYR A 151 11.49 -8.79 2.78
N PRO A 152 12.04 -8.49 3.97
CA PRO A 152 11.37 -8.77 5.24
C PRO A 152 10.03 -8.03 5.35
N PRO A 153 9.08 -8.55 6.14
CA PRO A 153 7.88 -7.81 6.52
C PRO A 153 8.23 -6.44 7.12
N GLY A 154 7.41 -5.42 6.83
CA GLY A 154 7.63 -4.04 7.27
C GLY A 154 8.59 -3.23 6.39
N THR A 155 8.97 -3.76 5.23
CA THR A 155 9.66 -3.00 4.17
C THR A 155 8.69 -2.71 3.05
N VAL A 156 8.90 -1.60 2.36
CA VAL A 156 8.09 -1.17 1.23
C VAL A 156 8.97 -1.08 0.00
N CYS A 157 8.53 -1.72 -1.07
CA CYS A 157 9.17 -1.61 -2.36
C CYS A 157 8.86 -0.23 -2.93
N VAL A 158 9.92 0.52 -3.23
CA VAL A 158 9.84 1.84 -3.83
C VAL A 158 10.32 1.75 -5.27
N PRO A 159 9.51 2.20 -6.24
CA PRO A 159 9.92 2.22 -7.64
C PRO A 159 11.16 3.08 -7.82
N GLY A 160 12.11 2.60 -8.63
CA GLY A 160 13.30 3.38 -8.95
C GLY A 160 12.95 4.65 -9.72
N LYS A 161 13.70 5.74 -9.52
CA LYS A 161 13.47 7.02 -10.22
C LYS A 161 13.43 6.91 -11.76
N ASN A 162 14.10 5.90 -12.31
CA ASN A 162 14.19 5.65 -13.75
C ASN A 162 13.45 4.36 -14.17
N GLY A 163 12.59 3.80 -13.32
CA GLY A 163 11.90 2.52 -13.57
C GLY A 163 12.81 1.29 -13.52
N ASN A 164 14.14 1.46 -13.45
CA ASN A 164 15.09 0.36 -13.58
C ASN A 164 15.64 -0.16 -12.25
N ASP A 165 15.51 0.63 -11.19
CA ASP A 165 16.13 0.38 -9.88
C ASP A 165 15.07 0.35 -8.79
N ALA A 166 14.10 -0.57 -8.88
CA ALA A 166 13.22 -0.83 -7.75
C ALA A 166 14.09 -1.15 -6.51
N THR A 167 13.90 -0.40 -5.44
CA THR A 167 14.65 -0.55 -4.20
C THR A 167 13.66 -0.61 -3.06
N CYS A 168 13.91 -1.45 -2.07
CA CYS A 168 13.10 -1.41 -0.87
C CYS A 168 13.69 -0.45 0.14
N GLY A 169 12.80 0.34 0.74
CA GLY A 169 13.07 1.16 1.91
C GLY A 169 12.06 0.87 3.01
N TYR A 170 12.30 1.47 4.16
CA TYR A 170 11.32 1.58 5.23
C TYR A 170 10.37 2.75 4.92
N GLU A 171 9.11 2.64 5.32
CA GLU A 171 8.15 3.75 5.22
C GLU A 171 8.37 4.81 6.30
N SER A 172 8.85 4.38 7.46
CA SER A 172 9.13 5.24 8.61
C SER A 172 10.64 5.41 8.82
N CYS A 173 10.98 6.39 9.65
CA CYS A 173 12.33 6.56 10.19
C CYS A 173 12.62 5.62 11.36
N GLU A 174 11.71 4.71 11.66
CA GLU A 174 11.87 3.74 12.73
C GLU A 174 12.46 2.46 12.14
N CYS A 175 13.44 1.89 12.82
CA CYS A 175 13.96 0.59 12.43
C CYS A 175 13.48 -0.49 13.40
N THR A 176 13.10 -1.63 12.82
CA THR A 176 12.33 -2.66 13.51
C THR A 176 13.20 -3.75 14.14
N ARG A 177 14.51 -3.73 13.90
CA ARG A 177 15.46 -4.74 14.41
C ARG A 177 16.77 -4.08 14.78
N ASP A 178 17.46 -4.65 15.77
CA ASP A 178 18.84 -4.28 16.13
C ASP A 178 19.80 -4.79 15.06
N LYS A 179 19.98 -3.98 14.02
CA LYS A 179 20.84 -4.27 12.86
C LYS A 179 21.39 -2.97 12.28
N GLU A 180 22.47 -3.09 11.53
CA GLU A 180 23.00 -2.03 10.67
C GLU A 180 22.19 -1.90 9.38
N TYR A 181 21.90 -0.64 9.03
CA TYR A 181 21.11 -0.24 7.87
C TYR A 181 21.82 0.84 7.08
N CYS A 182 21.74 0.77 5.75
CA CYS A 182 22.20 1.87 4.93
C CYS A 182 21.19 3.02 4.99
N SER A 183 21.67 4.27 5.10
CA SER A 183 20.85 5.48 4.98
C SER A 183 19.93 5.51 3.76
N SER A 184 20.32 4.86 2.66
CA SER A 184 19.51 4.74 1.43
C SER A 184 18.26 3.89 1.59
N GLN A 185 18.15 3.09 2.66
CA GLN A 185 16.96 2.29 2.96
C GLN A 185 15.91 3.10 3.72
N PHE A 186 16.21 4.31 4.17
CA PHE A 186 15.24 5.15 4.86
C PHE A 186 14.71 6.25 3.92
N PRO A 187 13.49 6.72 4.15
CA PRO A 187 12.96 7.86 3.43
C PRO A 187 13.84 9.10 3.58
N ALA A 188 13.89 9.93 2.54
CA ALA A 188 14.67 11.17 2.56
C ALA A 188 14.23 12.14 3.68
N HIS A 189 12.96 12.08 4.12
CA HIS A 189 12.43 12.93 5.19
C HIS A 189 12.99 12.58 6.58
N CYS A 190 13.66 11.44 6.73
CA CYS A 190 14.31 11.05 7.98
C CYS A 190 15.60 11.83 8.28
N GLY A 191 16.06 12.66 7.34
CA GLY A 191 17.22 13.52 7.56
C GLY A 191 18.55 12.77 7.76
N LEU A 192 18.60 11.48 7.44
CA LEU A 192 19.81 10.67 7.57
C LEU A 192 20.86 11.10 6.54
N LYS A 193 22.13 11.13 6.97
CA LYS A 193 23.26 11.47 6.12
C LYS A 193 23.44 10.39 5.06
N LYS A 194 23.40 10.78 3.78
CA LYS A 194 23.59 9.87 2.65
C LYS A 194 24.93 9.13 2.74
N ASN A 195 24.99 7.92 2.20
CA ASN A 195 26.17 7.05 2.19
C ASN A 195 26.73 6.74 3.59
N THR A 196 25.88 6.81 4.62
CA THR A 196 26.23 6.43 6.00
C THR A 196 25.50 5.15 6.38
N ILE A 197 26.16 4.30 7.17
CA ILE A 197 25.57 3.09 7.78
C ILE A 197 25.13 3.49 9.20
N TYR A 198 23.87 3.27 9.52
CA TYR A 198 23.27 3.53 10.81
C TYR A 198 23.03 2.22 11.54
N LYS A 199 23.41 2.15 12.82
CA LYS A 199 23.05 1.02 13.66
C LYS A 199 21.75 1.35 14.37
N CYS A 200 20.70 0.56 14.11
CA CYS A 200 19.47 0.74 14.86
C CYS A 200 19.66 0.15 16.26
N ALA A 201 19.68 0.98 17.29
CA ALA A 201 19.51 0.51 18.64
C ALA A 201 18.01 0.37 18.88
N LEU A 202 17.50 -0.86 19.00
CA LEU A 202 16.22 -1.04 19.65
C LEU A 202 16.40 -0.46 21.05
N ASN A 203 15.75 0.68 21.31
CA ASN A 203 15.66 1.24 22.65
C ASN A 203 14.82 0.27 23.47
N THR A 204 15.41 -0.86 23.86
CA THR A 204 14.89 -1.73 24.91
C THR A 204 15.11 -1.00 26.22
N VAL A 205 14.46 0.14 26.40
CA VAL A 205 14.02 0.51 27.73
C VAL A 205 12.96 -0.54 28.03
N SER A 206 13.43 -1.66 28.57
CA SER A 206 12.61 -2.81 28.92
C SER A 206 11.39 -2.26 29.64
N SER A 207 10.19 -2.48 29.09
CA SER A 207 8.95 -2.11 29.77
C SER A 207 8.99 -2.59 31.23
N THR A 208 9.63 -3.74 31.46
CA THR A 208 9.93 -4.30 32.78
C THR A 208 10.83 -3.41 33.65
N ALA A 209 11.84 -2.73 33.11
CA ALA A 209 12.68 -1.79 33.86
C ALA A 209 11.94 -0.49 34.21
N ILE A 210 11.09 0.03 33.32
CA ILE A 210 10.23 1.18 33.62
C ILE A 210 9.18 0.77 34.67
N HIS A 211 8.54 -0.38 34.52
CA HIS A 211 7.58 -0.91 35.50
C HIS A 211 8.24 -1.18 36.85
N ALA A 212 9.46 -1.73 36.87
CA ALA A 212 10.22 -1.97 38.10
C ALA A 212 10.59 -0.65 38.79
N ALA A 213 11.02 0.37 38.04
CA ALA A 213 11.31 1.69 38.59
C ALA A 213 10.06 2.38 39.12
N VAL A 214 8.94 2.35 38.38
CA VAL A 214 7.65 2.90 38.82
C VAL A 214 7.10 2.14 40.03
N THR A 215 7.27 0.82 40.09
CA THR A 215 6.85 -0.01 41.23
C THR A 215 7.72 0.24 42.46
N ALA A 216 9.04 0.37 42.29
CA ALA A 216 9.96 0.72 43.37
C ALA A 216 9.70 2.13 43.92
N LEU A 217 9.21 3.05 43.08
CA LEU A 217 8.82 4.41 43.48
C LEU A 217 7.42 4.50 44.09
N ARG A 218 6.60 3.43 44.08
CA ARG A 218 5.35 3.37 44.86
C ARG A 218 5.68 3.21 46.35
N ILE A 219 6.23 4.25 46.93
CA ILE A 219 6.25 4.43 48.38
C ILE A 219 4.78 4.58 48.80
N PRO A 220 4.27 3.79 49.77
CA PRO A 220 2.92 3.94 50.28
C PRO A 220 2.69 5.41 50.63
N ALA A 221 1.62 6.03 50.11
CA ALA A 221 1.34 7.45 50.30
C ALA A 221 1.34 7.88 51.79
N GLY A 222 1.09 6.94 52.71
CA GLY A 222 1.19 7.16 54.15
C GLY A 222 2.60 7.41 54.68
N LEU A 223 3.65 6.87 54.04
CA LEU A 223 5.05 7.03 54.46
C LEU A 223 5.65 8.37 53.99
N LEU A 224 5.26 8.86 52.81
CA LEU A 224 5.69 10.17 52.31
C LEU A 224 5.11 11.32 53.14
N LYS A 225 3.86 11.18 53.61
CA LYS A 225 3.15 12.20 54.38
C LYS A 225 3.73 12.40 55.79
N ALA A 226 4.36 11.37 56.34
CA ALA A 226 5.06 11.44 57.63
C ALA A 226 6.48 12.05 57.51
N ALA A 227 7.14 11.89 56.36
CA ALA A 227 8.50 12.38 56.14
C ALA A 227 8.56 13.86 55.75
N VAL A 228 7.48 14.43 55.19
CA VAL A 228 7.48 15.83 54.71
C VAL A 228 6.20 16.57 55.13
N PRO A 229 6.10 17.04 56.38
CA PRO A 229 4.86 17.64 56.90
C PRO A 229 4.56 19.05 56.37
N THR A 230 5.38 19.62 55.48
CA THR A 230 5.36 21.06 55.15
C THR A 230 5.38 21.40 53.65
N VAL A 231 5.05 20.47 52.76
CA VAL A 231 4.90 20.78 51.32
C VAL A 231 3.42 20.90 51.00
N GLY A 232 3.01 22.12 50.64
CA GLY A 232 1.65 22.42 50.19
C GLY A 232 1.33 21.88 48.78
N PRO A 233 0.43 22.53 48.00
CA PRO A 233 -0.23 21.99 46.80
C PRO A 233 0.69 21.59 45.63
N THR A 234 2.00 21.77 45.76
CA THR A 234 3.03 21.42 44.77
C THR A 234 3.28 19.91 44.63
N LEU A 235 2.98 19.09 45.65
CA LEU A 235 3.24 17.65 45.58
C LEU A 235 2.23 16.91 44.68
N ASP A 236 0.96 17.29 44.73
CA ASP A 236 -0.10 16.69 43.89
C ASP A 236 0.12 16.99 42.39
N THR A 237 0.72 18.14 42.07
CA THR A 237 1.10 18.50 40.69
C THR A 237 2.25 17.63 40.18
N LEU A 238 3.18 17.24 41.05
CA LEU A 238 4.33 16.39 40.72
C LEU A 238 3.89 14.93 40.48
N ILE A 239 2.95 14.44 41.29
CA ILE A 239 2.34 13.11 41.12
C ILE A 239 1.53 13.06 39.80
N GLY A 240 0.73 14.10 39.53
CA GLY A 240 0.00 14.22 38.27
C GLY A 240 0.91 14.29 37.05
N GLY A 241 2.05 14.98 37.15
CA GLY A 241 3.07 15.04 36.10
C GLY A 241 3.71 13.68 35.81
N LEU A 242 4.05 12.91 36.84
CA LEU A 242 4.62 11.56 36.71
C LEU A 242 3.64 10.55 36.09
N GLU A 243 2.35 10.63 36.42
CA GLU A 243 1.33 9.81 35.75
C GLU A 243 1.15 10.16 34.27
N MET A 244 1.26 11.44 33.91
CA MET A 244 1.17 11.87 32.52
C MET A 244 2.38 11.40 31.70
N VAL A 245 3.59 11.48 32.26
CA VAL A 245 4.84 10.96 31.62
C VAL A 245 4.79 9.44 31.45
N SER A 246 4.25 8.70 32.43
CA SER A 246 4.06 7.25 32.33
C SER A 246 3.11 6.85 31.19
N LYS A 247 2.02 7.62 30.99
CA LYS A 247 1.08 7.42 29.88
C LYS A 247 1.68 7.77 28.52
N CYS A 248 2.57 8.76 28.44
CA CYS A 248 3.30 9.07 27.20
C CYS A 248 4.31 7.97 26.82
N LEU A 249 5.07 7.44 27.79
CA LEU A 249 6.07 6.38 27.56
C LEU A 249 5.45 5.04 27.14
N THR A 250 4.20 4.77 27.52
CA THR A 250 3.48 3.55 27.12
C THR A 250 2.76 3.68 25.77
N ALA A 251 2.61 4.89 25.23
CA ALA A 251 1.88 5.13 23.99
C ALA A 251 2.76 5.30 22.73
N GLY A 252 4.08 5.43 22.85
CA GLY A 252 4.94 5.56 21.67
C GLY A 252 6.43 5.52 22.02
N GLY A 253 7.08 4.40 21.77
CA GLY A 253 8.53 4.28 21.85
C GLY A 253 9.18 4.89 20.62
N GLU A 254 9.65 6.13 20.71
CA GLU A 254 10.54 6.71 19.70
C GLU A 254 11.85 5.89 19.67
N THR A 255 12.11 5.28 18.50
CA THR A 255 13.41 4.68 18.22
C THR A 255 14.36 5.79 17.78
N ASN A 256 15.41 6.02 18.55
CA ASN A 256 16.45 6.99 18.17
C ASN A 256 17.43 6.30 17.24
N ILE A 257 17.56 6.80 16.01
CA ILE A 257 18.65 6.43 15.11
C ILE A 257 19.92 7.14 15.59
N VAL A 258 20.93 6.37 16.01
CA VAL A 258 22.25 6.89 16.40
C VAL A 258 23.20 6.78 15.19
N PRO A 259 23.89 7.88 14.81
CA PRO A 259 24.87 7.89 13.72
C PRO A 259 26.14 7.08 14.02
#